data_AF-A0A8T3B2M8-F1
#
_entry.id   AF-A0A8T3B2M8-F1
#
_cell.length_a   1.000
_cell.length_b   1.000
_cell.length_c   1.000
_cell.angle_alpha   90.00
_cell.angle_beta   90.00
_cell.angle_gamma   90.00
#
_symmetry.space_group_name_H-M   'P 1'
#
loop_
_entity.id
_entity.type
_entity.pdbx_description
1 polymer ?
#
loop_
_entity_poly.entity_id
_entity_poly.type
_entity_poly.pdbx_seq_one_letter_code
_entity_poly.pdbx_strand_id
1 'polypeptide(L)'
;MNDGHSLLSDHLGLIFEFSLTLRSASPRLALYRQLAEDSLSSFPVDDEVNSITAGSPSDGLKVDHSYTTNQLKSGESCCWVDTGSVLLFNVPELLSWLDTSTDLEADTLEQLELFDFDHIYLGSRISNKITILYGALGMKCFQEFHVVLAEASKKDFGYFQKDG
;
A
#
# COMPACT_ATOMS: atom_id res chain seq x y z
N MET A 1 24.84 -10.46 -9.29
CA MET A 1 23.60 -10.29 -10.08
C MET A 1 23.50 -11.48 -11.02
N ASN A 2 23.05 -12.64 -10.55
CA ASN A 2 22.85 -13.77 -11.45
C ASN A 2 21.80 -14.75 -10.89
N ASP A 3 20.59 -14.27 -10.62
CA ASP A 3 19.59 -15.09 -9.90
C ASP A 3 18.21 -15.14 -10.59
N GLY A 4 18.05 -14.52 -11.77
CA GLY A 4 16.83 -14.60 -12.60
C GLY A 4 17.01 -15.43 -13.87
N HIS A 5 18.18 -15.35 -14.52
CA HIS A 5 18.47 -16.09 -15.75
C HIS A 5 18.48 -17.62 -15.53
N SER A 6 18.83 -18.08 -14.33
CA SER A 6 18.81 -19.50 -13.97
C SER A 6 17.40 -20.12 -13.95
N LEU A 7 16.35 -19.29 -13.88
CA LEU A 7 14.95 -19.71 -13.92
C LEU A 7 14.39 -19.72 -15.36
N LEU A 8 15.15 -19.24 -16.34
CA LEU A 8 14.70 -19.03 -17.72
C LEU A 8 15.50 -19.89 -18.70
N SER A 9 14.84 -20.40 -19.74
CA SER A 9 15.54 -21.00 -20.89
C SER A 9 16.41 -19.95 -21.61
N ASP A 10 17.49 -20.37 -22.26
CA ASP A 10 18.46 -19.48 -22.93
C ASP A 10 17.83 -18.37 -23.80
N HIS A 11 16.77 -18.70 -24.58
CA HIS A 11 16.10 -17.70 -25.43
C HIS A 11 15.35 -16.63 -24.61
N LEU A 12 14.68 -17.05 -23.53
CA LEU A 12 13.99 -16.15 -22.62
C LEU A 12 14.97 -15.32 -21.78
N GLY A 13 16.17 -15.85 -21.51
CA GLY A 13 17.26 -15.12 -20.87
C GLY A 13 17.70 -13.89 -21.67
N LEU A 14 17.90 -14.05 -22.99
CA LEU A 14 18.25 -12.93 -23.87
C LEU A 14 17.15 -11.86 -23.95
N ILE A 15 15.88 -12.28 -24.02
CA ILE A 15 14.73 -11.35 -24.03
C ILE A 15 14.64 -10.62 -22.68
N PHE A 16 14.89 -11.31 -21.58
CA PHE A 16 14.91 -10.72 -20.24
C PHE A 16 16.00 -9.64 -20.13
N GLU A 17 17.23 -9.94 -20.54
CA GLU A 17 18.33 -8.95 -20.56
C GLU A 17 18.04 -7.76 -21.47
N PHE A 18 17.46 -8.01 -22.64
CA PHE A 18 17.02 -6.94 -23.54
C PHE A 18 15.93 -6.08 -22.88
N SER A 19 14.98 -6.70 -22.18
CA SER A 19 13.91 -6.01 -21.45
C SER A 19 14.44 -5.14 -20.30
N LEU A 20 15.46 -5.63 -19.58
CA LEU A 20 16.18 -4.87 -18.55
C LEU A 20 16.91 -3.66 -19.16
N THR A 21 17.57 -3.85 -20.30
CA THR A 21 18.29 -2.79 -21.02
C THR A 21 17.34 -1.68 -21.45
N LEU A 22 16.17 -2.05 -21.97
CA LEU A 22 15.11 -1.10 -22.32
C LEU A 22 14.37 -0.51 -21.12
N ARG A 23 14.62 -1.02 -19.90
CA ARG A 23 13.91 -0.64 -18.67
C ARG A 23 12.40 -0.79 -18.82
N SER A 24 11.97 -1.89 -19.44
CA SER A 24 10.58 -2.09 -19.88
C SER A 24 9.55 -2.07 -18.74
N ALA A 25 9.96 -2.39 -17.51
CA ALA A 25 9.10 -2.34 -16.33
C ALA A 25 9.02 -0.95 -15.66
N SER A 26 9.89 0.01 -16.02
CA SER A 26 9.94 1.33 -15.37
C SER A 26 8.62 2.11 -15.43
N PRO A 27 7.87 2.15 -16.56
CA PRO A 27 6.57 2.82 -16.58
C PRO A 27 5.58 2.24 -15.58
N ARG A 28 5.58 0.90 -15.41
CA ARG A 28 4.70 0.22 -14.46
C ARG A 28 5.07 0.53 -13.01
N LEU A 29 6.36 0.57 -12.68
CA LEU A 29 6.83 0.97 -11.35
C LEU A 29 6.46 2.43 -11.02
N ALA A 30 6.55 3.33 -12.00
CA ALA A 30 6.12 4.72 -11.81
C ALA A 30 4.61 4.80 -11.49
N LEU A 31 3.79 4.01 -12.18
CA LEU A 31 2.36 3.91 -11.91
C LEU A 31 2.07 3.36 -10.50
N TYR A 32 2.78 2.33 -10.04
CA TYR A 32 2.61 1.81 -8.68
C TYR A 32 2.91 2.85 -7.61
N ARG A 33 3.94 3.68 -7.83
CA ARG A 33 4.23 4.80 -6.93
C ARG A 33 3.09 5.81 -6.87
N GLN A 34 2.51 6.18 -8.01
CA GLN A 34 1.38 7.11 -8.04
C GLN A 34 0.18 6.55 -7.29
N LEU A 35 -0.18 5.29 -7.54
CA LEU A 35 -1.29 4.64 -6.83
C LEU A 35 -1.04 4.54 -5.32
N ALA A 36 0.22 4.39 -4.90
CA ALA A 36 0.59 4.42 -3.49
C ALA A 36 0.39 5.82 -2.88
N GLU A 37 0.81 6.88 -3.56
CA GLU A 37 0.59 8.26 -3.13
C GLU A 37 -0.91 8.60 -3.08
N ASP A 38 -1.67 8.17 -4.09
CA ASP A 38 -3.12 8.38 -4.16
C ASP A 38 -3.85 7.69 -2.99
N SER A 39 -3.49 6.44 -2.69
CA SER A 39 -4.02 5.67 -1.54
C SER A 39 -3.76 6.36 -0.20
N LEU A 40 -2.59 7.00 -0.01
CA LEU A 40 -2.33 7.78 1.21
C LEU A 40 -3.16 9.06 1.28
N SER A 41 -3.48 9.67 0.14
CA SER A 41 -4.21 10.93 0.06
C SER A 41 -5.74 10.78 0.19
N SER A 42 -6.29 9.60 -0.10
CA SER A 42 -7.73 9.35 -0.11
C SER A 42 -8.35 9.30 1.28
N PHE A 43 -7.54 9.11 2.33
CA PHE A 43 -8.02 9.06 3.72
C PHE A 43 -7.82 10.43 4.39
N PRO A 44 -8.90 11.07 4.88
CA PRO A 44 -8.79 12.34 5.58
C PRO A 44 -7.96 12.16 6.86
N VAL A 45 -6.99 13.04 7.06
CA VAL A 45 -6.31 13.20 8.35
C VAL A 45 -7.32 13.89 9.27
N ASP A 46 -7.78 13.20 10.32
CA ASP A 46 -8.62 13.82 11.36
C ASP A 46 -7.81 14.93 12.06
N ASP A 47 -7.91 16.16 11.57
CA ASP A 47 -7.53 17.37 12.27
C ASP A 47 -8.62 17.73 13.30
N GLU A 48 -8.90 16.84 14.26
CA GLU A 48 -9.76 17.15 15.40
C GLU A 48 -8.96 17.26 16.69
N VAL A 49 -8.23 18.37 16.84
CA VAL A 49 -7.77 18.84 18.15
C VAL A 49 -8.24 20.28 18.37
N ASN A 50 -9.36 20.37 19.09
CA ASN A 50 -9.90 21.52 19.82
C ASN A 50 -8.99 22.76 19.92
N SER A 51 -9.37 23.85 19.26
CA SER A 51 -9.03 25.21 19.72
C SER A 51 -10.30 25.93 20.15
N ILE A 52 -10.73 25.64 21.38
CA ILE A 52 -11.55 26.56 22.17
C ILE A 52 -10.58 27.21 23.15
N THR A 53 -10.28 28.51 22.98
CA THR A 53 -10.51 29.58 23.97
C THR A 53 -10.05 30.93 23.37
N ALA A 54 -10.89 31.95 23.54
CA ALA A 54 -10.86 33.27 22.94
C ALA A 54 -9.79 34.26 23.50
N GLY A 55 -9.40 35.25 22.69
CA GLY A 55 -9.02 36.59 23.19
C GLY A 55 -7.95 37.43 22.45
N SER A 56 -8.38 38.31 21.53
CA SER A 56 -7.86 39.66 21.19
C SER A 56 -6.53 39.92 20.41
N PRO A 57 -6.38 41.11 19.75
CA PRO A 57 -5.68 41.28 18.47
C PRO A 57 -4.46 42.23 18.49
N SER A 58 -3.42 41.88 17.74
CA SER A 58 -2.29 42.72 17.27
C SER A 58 -1.32 41.78 16.57
N ASP A 59 -0.57 42.04 15.52
CA ASP A 59 -0.26 43.16 14.63
C ASP A 59 0.50 42.46 13.47
N GLY A 60 0.51 43.04 12.27
CA GLY A 60 0.94 42.38 11.05
C GLY A 60 2.36 41.79 11.09
N LEU A 61 2.49 40.52 10.69
CA LEU A 61 3.74 39.99 10.14
C LEU A 61 3.39 38.99 9.03
N LYS A 62 3.91 39.24 7.83
CA LYS A 62 3.90 38.29 6.72
C LYS A 62 4.56 36.99 7.18
N VAL A 63 3.77 35.95 7.38
CA VAL A 63 4.26 34.58 7.57
C VAL A 63 4.07 33.88 6.23
N ASP A 64 5.20 33.62 5.56
CA ASP A 64 5.25 32.68 4.44
C ASP A 64 4.49 31.41 4.86
N HIS A 65 3.36 31.15 4.22
CA HIS A 65 2.68 29.87 4.32
C HIS A 65 3.53 28.85 3.55
N SER A 66 4.68 28.49 4.13
CA SER A 66 5.19 27.14 4.00
C SER A 66 4.16 26.28 4.71
N TYR A 67 3.18 25.78 3.96
CA TYR A 67 2.33 24.69 4.38
C TYR A 67 3.24 23.51 4.68
N THR A 68 3.81 23.48 5.87
CA THR A 68 4.16 22.24 6.55
C THR A 68 2.83 21.55 6.78
N THR A 69 2.36 20.87 5.73
CA THR A 69 1.57 19.66 5.85
C THR A 69 2.21 18.90 7.01
N ASN A 70 1.48 18.81 8.12
CA ASN A 70 1.82 17.88 9.17
C ASN A 70 2.00 16.55 8.47
N GLN A 71 3.28 16.19 8.30
CA GLN A 71 3.69 14.99 7.63
C GLN A 71 2.88 13.91 8.32
N LEU A 72 2.05 13.21 7.54
CA LEU A 72 1.65 11.86 7.85
C LEU A 72 2.86 11.21 8.52
N LYS A 73 2.67 10.54 9.65
CA LYS A 73 3.73 9.81 10.36
C LYS A 73 4.30 8.65 9.51
N SER A 74 4.40 8.82 8.19
CA SER A 74 5.21 8.13 7.18
C SER A 74 6.70 8.01 7.51
N GLY A 75 7.17 8.54 8.64
CA GLY A 75 8.55 8.35 9.08
C GLY A 75 8.87 6.96 9.64
N GLU A 76 7.87 6.17 10.06
CA GLU A 76 8.13 4.95 10.84
C GLU A 76 7.81 3.63 10.12
N SER A 77 6.85 3.59 9.18
CA SER A 77 6.49 2.35 8.49
C SER A 77 6.91 2.36 7.02
N CYS A 78 7.62 1.30 6.60
CA CYS A 78 8.01 1.10 5.21
C CYS A 78 6.90 0.48 4.33
N CYS A 79 5.77 0.10 4.93
CA CYS A 79 4.64 -0.55 4.27
C CYS A 79 3.31 -0.15 4.90
N TRP A 80 2.23 -0.26 4.12
CA TRP A 80 0.87 -0.19 4.64
C TRP A 80 -0.06 -1.07 3.82
N VAL A 81 -1.17 -1.44 4.43
CA VAL A 81 -2.24 -2.19 3.77
C VAL A 81 -3.45 -1.28 3.60
N ASP A 82 -3.90 -1.16 2.36
CA ASP A 82 -5.15 -0.51 2.01
C ASP A 82 -6.28 -1.56 1.96
N THR A 83 -7.32 -1.33 2.74
CA THR A 83 -8.50 -2.19 2.81
C THR A 83 -9.70 -1.60 2.06
N GLY A 84 -9.54 -0.45 1.42
CA GLY A 84 -10.61 0.36 0.82
C GLY A 84 -11.25 1.31 1.82
N SER A 85 -11.41 0.87 3.08
CA SER A 85 -12.01 1.69 4.15
C SER A 85 -11.03 2.23 5.19
N VAL A 86 -9.85 1.62 5.32
CA VAL A 86 -8.83 2.02 6.30
C VAL A 86 -7.44 1.61 5.83
N LEU A 87 -6.45 2.45 6.15
CA LEU A 87 -5.03 2.15 6.00
C LEU A 87 -4.46 1.57 7.29
N LEU A 88 -3.76 0.44 7.18
CA LEU A 88 -3.17 -0.27 8.31
C LEU A 88 -1.64 -0.17 8.21
N PHE A 89 -1.00 0.46 9.19
CA PHE A 89 0.44 0.78 9.14
C PHE A 89 1.30 -0.16 9.98
N ASN A 90 0.69 -1.04 10.78
CA ASN A 90 1.42 -2.04 11.54
C ASN A 90 0.73 -3.43 11.51
N VAL A 91 1.53 -4.47 11.76
CA VAL A 91 1.07 -5.86 11.74
C VAL A 91 0.02 -6.17 12.82
N PRO A 92 0.11 -5.65 14.05
CA PRO A 92 -0.94 -5.87 15.05
C PRO A 92 -2.32 -5.34 14.63
N GLU A 93 -2.37 -4.14 14.03
CA GLU A 93 -3.61 -3.59 13.45
C GLU A 93 -4.15 -4.48 12.33
N LEU A 94 -3.27 -4.97 11.45
CA LEU A 94 -3.64 -5.91 10.40
C LEU A 94 -4.25 -7.21 10.95
N LEU A 95 -3.64 -7.81 11.96
CA LEU A 95 -4.17 -9.03 12.58
C LEU A 95 -5.54 -8.78 13.21
N SER A 96 -5.70 -7.68 13.94
CA SER A 96 -7.00 -7.30 14.52
C SER A 96 -8.07 -7.05 13.46
N TRP A 97 -7.70 -6.43 12.34
CA TRP A 97 -8.62 -6.22 11.22
C TRP A 97 -9.02 -7.55 10.57
N LEU A 98 -8.07 -8.47 10.35
CA LEU A 98 -8.35 -9.78 9.79
C LEU A 98 -9.29 -10.61 10.68
N ASP A 99 -9.07 -10.60 12.01
CA ASP A 99 -9.91 -11.33 12.96
C ASP A 99 -11.35 -10.78 12.97
N THR A 100 -11.51 -9.45 13.04
CA THR A 100 -12.84 -8.81 13.04
C THR A 100 -13.55 -8.86 11.68
N SER A 101 -12.78 -8.88 10.59
CA SER A 101 -13.32 -8.93 9.24
C SER A 101 -13.97 -10.27 8.92
N THR A 102 -13.62 -11.38 9.61
CA THR A 102 -14.26 -12.68 9.34
C THR A 102 -15.78 -12.69 9.50
N ASP A 103 -16.35 -11.82 10.34
CA ASP A 103 -17.79 -11.71 10.61
C ASP A 103 -18.53 -10.64 9.76
N LEU A 104 -17.81 -9.83 8.99
CA LEU A 104 -18.43 -8.77 8.18
C LEU A 104 -19.00 -9.32 6.87
N GLU A 105 -20.30 -9.09 6.65
CA GLU A 105 -21.00 -9.39 5.40
C GLU A 105 -20.48 -8.52 4.24
N ALA A 106 -20.57 -9.08 3.03
CA ALA A 106 -20.00 -8.56 1.78
C ALA A 106 -20.41 -7.13 1.40
N ASP A 107 -21.53 -6.63 1.93
CA ASP A 107 -22.27 -5.51 1.36
C ASP A 107 -21.78 -4.12 1.78
N THR A 108 -20.81 -4.01 2.69
CA THR A 108 -20.35 -2.70 3.21
C THR A 108 -18.91 -2.33 2.83
N LEU A 109 -18.20 -3.15 2.05
CA LEU A 109 -16.83 -2.83 1.66
C LEU A 109 -16.83 -1.99 0.39
N GLU A 110 -16.30 -0.76 0.47
CA GLU A 110 -15.96 0.02 -0.72
C GLU A 110 -15.01 -0.81 -1.59
N GLN A 111 -15.38 -0.98 -2.85
CA GLN A 111 -14.65 -1.85 -3.76
C GLN A 111 -13.34 -1.16 -4.16
N LEU A 112 -12.22 -1.65 -3.61
CA LEU A 112 -10.87 -1.28 -4.04
C LEU A 112 -10.76 -1.37 -5.56
N GLU A 113 -10.21 -0.32 -6.17
CA GLU A 113 -9.97 -0.30 -7.59
C GLU A 113 -8.85 -1.29 -7.93
N LEU A 114 -9.23 -2.33 -8.68
CA LEU A 114 -8.31 -3.33 -9.20
C LEU A 114 -7.97 -3.02 -10.64
N PHE A 115 -6.69 -3.11 -10.96
CA PHE A 115 -6.19 -2.92 -12.31
C PHE A 115 -5.74 -4.26 -12.91
N ASP A 116 -5.78 -4.38 -14.24
CA ASP A 116 -5.36 -5.59 -14.97
C ASP A 116 -3.89 -5.99 -14.71
N PHE A 117 -3.09 -5.05 -14.21
CA PHE A 117 -1.69 -5.27 -13.84
C PHE A 117 -1.52 -5.59 -12.34
N ASP A 118 -2.57 -5.70 -11.55
CA ASP A 118 -2.42 -6.09 -10.16
C ASP A 118 -2.22 -7.60 -10.04
N HIS A 119 -1.19 -8.01 -9.30
CA HIS A 119 -0.90 -9.43 -9.12
C HIS A 119 -1.71 -9.97 -7.94
N ILE A 120 -2.64 -10.89 -8.22
CA ILE A 120 -3.32 -11.69 -7.19
C ILE A 120 -2.31 -12.71 -6.67
N TYR A 121 -2.15 -12.81 -5.36
CA TYR A 121 -1.32 -13.85 -4.76
C TYR A 121 -1.78 -15.26 -5.15
N LEU A 122 -0.85 -16.07 -5.68
CA LEU A 122 -1.08 -17.46 -6.06
C LEU A 122 -1.48 -18.30 -4.83
N GLY A 123 -2.75 -18.69 -4.77
CA GLY A 123 -3.32 -19.45 -3.66
C GLY A 123 -4.48 -18.74 -2.95
N SER A 124 -4.74 -17.47 -3.29
CA SER A 124 -5.96 -16.79 -2.86
C SER A 124 -7.20 -17.48 -3.44
N ARG A 125 -8.20 -17.71 -2.59
CA ARG A 125 -9.57 -17.99 -3.05
C ARG A 125 -10.22 -16.66 -3.44
N ILE A 126 -10.94 -16.63 -4.57
CA ILE A 126 -11.69 -15.46 -4.99
C ILE A 126 -12.62 -15.07 -3.84
N SER A 127 -12.25 -13.99 -3.15
CA SER A 127 -12.95 -13.46 -1.99
C SER A 127 -13.35 -12.02 -2.29
N ASN A 128 -14.49 -11.63 -1.72
CA ASN A 128 -14.97 -10.26 -1.68
C ASN A 128 -14.14 -9.35 -0.76
N LYS A 129 -13.28 -9.93 0.10
CA LYS A 129 -12.37 -9.20 0.97
C LYS A 129 -11.02 -9.06 0.29
N ILE A 130 -10.80 -7.90 -0.29
CA ILE A 130 -9.59 -7.55 -1.03
C ILE A 130 -8.80 -6.52 -0.22
N THR A 131 -7.48 -6.66 -0.20
CA THR A 131 -6.55 -5.66 0.34
C THR A 131 -5.38 -5.41 -0.61
N ILE A 132 -4.75 -4.24 -0.54
CA ILE A 132 -3.54 -3.92 -1.31
C ILE A 132 -2.39 -3.64 -0.34
N LEU A 133 -1.30 -4.38 -0.48
CA LEU A 133 -0.06 -4.12 0.24
C LEU A 133 0.83 -3.19 -0.60
N TYR A 134 1.09 -2.01 -0.07
CA TYR A 134 2.09 -1.08 -0.57
C TYR A 134 3.34 -1.16 0.29
N GLY A 135 4.52 -1.28 -0.32
CA GLY A 135 5.76 -1.29 0.44
C GLY A 135 7.00 -1.57 -0.39
N ALA A 136 8.15 -1.26 0.21
CA ALA A 136 9.45 -1.48 -0.42
C ALA A 136 9.87 -2.96 -0.30
N LEU A 137 10.06 -3.61 -1.45
CA LEU A 137 10.57 -4.97 -1.53
C LEU A 137 11.95 -5.13 -0.86
N GLY A 138 12.18 -6.28 -0.22
CA GLY A 138 13.45 -6.61 0.40
C GLY A 138 13.65 -6.03 1.81
N MET A 139 12.68 -5.28 2.34
CA MET A 139 12.67 -4.82 3.73
C MET A 139 11.98 -5.81 4.67
N LYS A 140 12.42 -5.85 5.94
CA LYS A 140 11.83 -6.75 6.96
C LYS A 140 10.35 -6.47 7.20
N CYS A 141 9.97 -5.19 7.25
CA CYS A 141 8.57 -4.77 7.40
C CYS A 141 7.70 -5.33 6.26
N PHE A 142 8.17 -5.27 5.01
CA PHE A 142 7.47 -5.88 3.89
C PHE A 142 7.24 -7.38 4.09
N GLN A 143 8.30 -8.10 4.49
CA GLN A 143 8.21 -9.54 4.75
C GLN A 143 7.18 -9.88 5.84
N GLU A 144 7.12 -9.10 6.92
CA GLU A 144 6.20 -9.33 8.03
C GLU A 144 4.73 -9.18 7.61
N PHE A 145 4.40 -8.11 6.88
CA PHE A 145 3.07 -7.92 6.31
C PHE A 145 2.71 -9.00 5.27
N HIS A 146 3.64 -9.31 4.37
CA HIS A 146 3.43 -10.29 3.31
C HIS A 146 3.13 -11.68 3.87
N VAL A 147 3.84 -12.14 4.92
CA VAL A 147 3.57 -13.45 5.53
C VAL A 147 2.16 -13.52 6.11
N VAL A 148 1.71 -12.47 6.79
CA VAL A 148 0.37 -12.41 7.38
C VAL A 148 -0.71 -12.46 6.29
N LEU A 149 -0.59 -11.63 5.25
CA LEU A 149 -1.53 -11.60 4.13
C LEU A 149 -1.51 -12.89 3.30
N ALA A 150 -0.33 -13.48 3.08
CA ALA A 150 -0.18 -14.76 2.40
C ALA A 150 -0.90 -15.88 3.15
N GLU A 151 -0.82 -15.91 4.48
CA GLU A 151 -1.56 -16.90 5.28
C GLU A 151 -3.07 -16.62 5.31
N ALA A 152 -3.47 -15.36 5.44
CA ALA A 152 -4.87 -14.95 5.38
C ALA A 152 -5.51 -15.32 4.03
N SER A 153 -4.76 -15.21 2.93
CA SER A 153 -5.28 -15.47 1.59
C SER A 153 -5.79 -16.90 1.36
N LYS A 154 -5.30 -17.85 2.15
CA LYS A 154 -5.72 -19.26 2.11
C LYS A 154 -7.10 -19.48 2.74
N LYS A 155 -7.61 -18.52 3.51
CA LYS A 155 -8.81 -18.60 4.36
C LYS A 155 -9.88 -17.56 3.98
N ASP A 156 -10.00 -17.27 2.68
CA ASP A 156 -10.96 -16.34 2.06
C ASP A 156 -10.56 -14.84 2.10
N PHE A 157 -9.30 -14.52 1.76
CA PHE A 157 -8.86 -13.16 1.48
C PHE A 157 -8.11 -13.07 0.13
N GLY A 158 -8.34 -11.99 -0.62
CA GLY A 158 -7.52 -11.57 -1.75
C GLY A 158 -6.57 -10.47 -1.31
N TYR A 159 -5.27 -10.58 -1.62
CA TYR A 159 -4.40 -9.41 -1.51
C TYR A 159 -3.57 -9.23 -2.76
N PHE A 160 -3.38 -7.95 -3.09
CA PHE A 160 -2.60 -7.50 -4.22
C PHE A 160 -1.33 -6.84 -3.72
N GLN A 161 -0.27 -7.07 -4.46
CA GLN A 161 1.02 -6.48 -4.16
C GLN A 161 1.38 -5.47 -5.24
N LYS A 162 1.59 -4.22 -4.82
CA LYS A 162 2.10 -3.16 -5.69
C LYS A 162 3.54 -2.87 -5.25
N ASP A 163 4.48 -3.25 -6.11
CA ASP A 163 5.91 -3.11 -5.86
C ASP A 163 6.34 -1.65 -6.09
N GLY A 164 6.78 -0.98 -5.03
CA GLY A 164 7.36 0.38 -5.05
C GLY A 164 8.87 0.40 -5.04
#